data_AF-A0A4Z0KJW7-F1
#
_entry.id   AF-A0A4Z0KJW7-F1
#
_cell.length_a   1.000
_cell.length_b   1.000
_cell.length_c   1.000
_cell.angle_alpha   90.00
_cell.angle_beta   90.00
_cell.angle_gamma   90.00
#
_symmetry.space_group_name_H-M   'P 1'
#
loop_
_entity.id
_entity.type
_entity.pdbx_description
1 polymer ?
#
loop_
_entity_poly.entity_id
_entity_poly.type
_entity_poly.pdbx_seq_one_letter_code
_entity_poly.pdbx_strand_id
1 'polypeptide(L)'
;MSHSFDDENLTATTGLVPIMGLAQKAGLPDLADDRLTVSTTGADKGANPAAKLATLVGGIAAGADSIDDMNLLRHGGMTHLFDRVYAPSTLGSFLRSFAFGHVRQLDAISSRFLTNLNEHTPLLPTNQESAQTSMIFVDVDDTVIDVHSASKQGAGFGYQG
;
A
#
# COMPACT_ATOMS: atom_id res chain seq x y z
N MET A 1 -24.32 -25.62 -1.02
CA MET A 1 -23.15 -26.31 -0.47
C MET A 1 -22.03 -25.29 -0.42
N SER A 2 -21.64 -24.84 0.78
CA SER A 2 -20.46 -23.99 0.98
C SER A 2 -19.38 -24.89 1.55
N HIS A 3 -18.17 -24.80 1.01
CA HIS A 3 -16.99 -25.45 1.55
C HIS A 3 -16.14 -24.35 2.19
N SER A 4 -15.93 -24.40 3.51
CA SER A 4 -14.87 -23.59 4.14
C SER A 4 -13.59 -24.41 4.19
N PHE A 5 -12.48 -23.77 3.81
CA PHE A 5 -11.14 -24.34 3.91
C PHE A 5 -10.46 -23.64 5.09
N ASP A 6 -10.53 -24.24 6.27
CA ASP A 6 -10.04 -23.68 7.54
C ASP A 6 -8.78 -24.40 8.05
N ASP A 7 -7.98 -24.98 7.16
CA ASP A 7 -6.73 -25.66 7.54
C ASP A 7 -5.67 -24.62 7.98
N GLU A 8 -5.24 -24.72 9.24
CA GLU A 8 -4.24 -23.85 9.86
C GLU A 8 -2.87 -23.92 9.18
N ASN A 9 -2.57 -25.00 8.45
CA ASN A 9 -1.32 -25.17 7.71
C ASN A 9 -1.41 -24.64 6.27
N LEU A 10 -2.61 -24.26 5.81
CA LEU A 10 -2.83 -23.81 4.44
C LEU A 10 -2.61 -22.30 4.35
N THR A 11 -1.50 -21.93 3.72
CA THR A 11 -1.09 -20.54 3.51
C THR A 11 -1.18 -20.23 2.01
N ALA A 12 -2.25 -19.56 1.60
CA ALA A 12 -2.51 -19.26 0.19
C ALA A 12 -1.46 -18.34 -0.47
N THR A 13 -0.70 -17.60 0.35
CA THR A 13 0.21 -16.55 -0.13
C THR A 13 1.59 -16.64 0.55
N THR A 14 2.23 -17.81 0.56
CA THR A 14 3.61 -17.95 1.10
C THR A 14 4.62 -17.00 0.45
N GLY A 15 4.42 -16.66 -0.83
CA GLY A 15 5.20 -15.64 -1.53
C GLY A 15 5.09 -14.23 -0.93
N LEU A 16 4.09 -13.96 -0.08
CA LEU A 16 3.92 -12.67 0.57
C LEU A 16 4.96 -12.41 1.66
N VAL A 17 5.44 -13.46 2.34
CA VAL A 17 6.43 -13.33 3.42
C VAL A 17 7.72 -12.66 2.90
N PRO A 18 8.39 -13.15 1.84
CA PRO A 18 9.58 -12.47 1.31
C PRO A 18 9.28 -11.08 0.73
N ILE A 19 8.08 -10.86 0.16
CA ILE A 19 7.66 -9.53 -0.35
C ILE A 19 7.57 -8.52 0.80
N MET A 20 6.89 -8.87 1.89
CA MET A 20 6.74 -8.00 3.06
C MET A 20 8.04 -7.85 3.83
N GLY A 21 8.90 -8.88 3.85
CA GLY A 21 10.26 -8.77 4.38
C GLY A 21 11.11 -7.78 3.59
N LEU A 22 11.02 -7.77 2.25
CA LEU A 22 11.66 -6.75 1.42
C LEU A 22 11.08 -5.36 1.69
N ALA A 23 9.75 -5.23 1.81
CA ALA A 23 9.10 -3.96 2.11
C ALA A 23 9.54 -3.39 3.47
N GLN A 24 9.68 -4.24 4.48
CA GLN A 24 10.24 -3.86 5.77
C GLN A 24 11.70 -3.41 5.63
N LYS A 25 12.53 -4.16 4.91
CA LYS A 25 13.95 -3.82 4.68
C LYS A 25 14.13 -2.50 3.94
N ALA A 26 13.24 -2.20 2.99
CA ALA A 26 13.20 -0.92 2.28
C ALA A 26 12.51 0.21 3.08
N GLY A 27 12.16 -0.02 4.35
CA GLY A 27 11.73 1.02 5.29
C GLY A 27 10.28 1.46 5.16
N LEU A 28 9.40 0.65 4.56
CA LEU A 28 7.97 1.00 4.45
C LEU A 28 7.33 1.37 5.81
N PRO A 29 7.54 0.61 6.91
CA PRO A 29 6.96 0.96 8.21
C PRO A 29 7.49 2.29 8.74
N ASP A 30 8.81 2.51 8.67
CA ASP A 30 9.44 3.72 9.18
C ASP A 30 8.99 4.97 8.41
N LEU A 31 8.93 4.87 7.08
CA LEU A 31 8.41 5.94 6.22
C LEU A 31 6.95 6.27 6.54
N ALA A 32 6.15 5.27 6.87
CA ALA A 32 4.74 5.46 7.21
C ALA A 32 4.57 6.12 8.57
N ASP A 33 5.31 5.68 9.59
CA ASP A 33 5.27 6.29 10.94
C ASP A 33 5.80 7.73 10.92
N ASP A 34 6.82 8.01 10.11
CA ASP A 34 7.40 9.35 10.00
C ASP A 34 6.50 10.36 9.28
N ARG A 35 5.70 9.90 8.31
CA ARG A 35 5.04 10.79 7.33
C ARG A 35 3.53 10.80 7.39
N LEU A 36 2.90 9.73 7.87
CA LEU A 36 1.45 9.60 7.79
C LEU A 36 0.78 10.16 9.05
N THR A 37 0.26 11.38 8.95
CA THR A 37 -0.28 12.11 10.11
C THR A 37 -1.79 11.98 10.21
N VAL A 38 -2.31 10.76 10.36
CA VAL A 38 -3.76 10.56 10.50
C VAL A 38 -4.21 10.95 11.91
N SER A 39 -4.91 12.07 12.02
CA SER A 39 -5.46 12.51 13.31
C SER A 39 -6.45 11.47 13.89
N THR A 40 -6.35 11.20 15.19
CA THR A 40 -7.30 10.35 15.92
C THR A 40 -8.57 11.12 16.24
N THR A 41 -9.36 11.48 15.23
CA THR A 41 -10.71 12.04 15.46
C THR A 41 -11.74 10.92 15.52
N GLY A 42 -12.07 10.50 16.75
CA GLY A 42 -12.92 9.33 17.05
C GLY A 42 -12.14 8.00 17.06
N ALA A 43 -12.84 6.91 17.46
CA ALA A 43 -12.29 5.57 17.76
C ALA A 43 -11.07 5.17 16.92
N ASP A 44 -9.85 5.29 17.50
CA ASP A 44 -8.54 4.77 17.08
C ASP A 44 -8.22 4.72 15.56
N LYS A 45 -8.85 5.59 14.75
CA LYS A 45 -8.72 5.54 13.29
C LYS A 45 -7.29 5.80 12.82
N GLY A 46 -6.58 6.70 13.50
CA GLY A 46 -5.18 7.03 13.23
C GLY A 46 -4.14 6.16 13.95
N ALA A 47 -4.54 5.26 14.86
CA ALA A 47 -3.57 4.44 15.59
C ALA A 47 -2.86 3.44 14.67
N ASN A 48 -1.57 3.18 14.89
CA ASN A 48 -0.75 2.24 14.13
C ASN A 48 -0.81 2.42 12.60
N PRO A 49 -0.54 3.63 12.07
CA PRO A 49 -0.66 3.94 10.65
C PRO A 49 0.26 3.06 9.80
N ALA A 50 1.50 2.81 10.22
CA ALA A 50 2.43 1.94 9.51
C ALA A 50 1.91 0.51 9.36
N ALA A 51 1.41 -0.09 10.44
CA ALA A 51 0.90 -1.46 10.39
C ALA A 51 -0.37 -1.58 9.53
N LYS A 52 -1.25 -0.56 9.54
CA LYS A 52 -2.42 -0.50 8.66
C LYS A 52 -2.01 -0.35 7.18
N LEU A 53 -1.03 0.50 6.89
CA LEU A 53 -0.49 0.66 5.54
C LEU A 53 0.19 -0.63 5.05
N ALA A 54 1.03 -1.26 5.88
CA ALA A 54 1.66 -2.53 5.57
C ALA A 54 0.63 -3.64 5.33
N THR A 55 -0.48 -3.66 6.08
CA THR A 55 -1.59 -4.59 5.83
C THR A 55 -2.20 -4.35 4.45
N LEU A 56 -2.48 -3.10 4.08
CA LEU A 56 -3.01 -2.74 2.75
C LEU A 56 -2.08 -3.17 1.62
N VAL A 57 -0.79 -2.84 1.72
CA VAL A 57 0.23 -3.24 0.73
C VAL A 57 0.31 -4.76 0.63
N GLY A 58 0.29 -5.46 1.77
CA GLY A 58 0.30 -6.91 1.79
C GLY A 58 -0.94 -7.54 1.11
N GLY A 59 -2.11 -6.93 1.28
CA GLY A 59 -3.34 -7.41 0.65
C GLY A 59 -3.31 -7.20 -0.86
N ILE A 60 -2.89 -6.02 -1.30
CA ILE A 60 -2.73 -5.70 -2.74
C ILE A 60 -1.73 -6.67 -3.39
N ALA A 61 -0.59 -6.91 -2.75
CA ALA A 61 0.42 -7.86 -3.23
C ALA A 61 -0.09 -9.32 -3.26
N ALA A 62 -1.08 -9.64 -2.42
CA ALA A 62 -1.75 -10.93 -2.39
C ALA A 62 -2.97 -11.02 -3.32
N GLY A 63 -3.30 -9.94 -4.05
CA GLY A 63 -4.39 -9.89 -5.02
C GLY A 63 -5.72 -9.33 -4.51
N ALA A 64 -5.74 -8.66 -3.36
CA ALA A 64 -6.93 -7.93 -2.92
C ALA A 64 -7.21 -6.73 -3.84
N ASP A 65 -8.39 -6.70 -4.46
CA ASP A 65 -8.86 -5.58 -5.27
C ASP A 65 -9.95 -4.75 -4.57
N SER A 66 -10.55 -5.30 -3.50
CA SER A 66 -11.53 -4.65 -2.65
C SER A 66 -11.15 -4.65 -1.17
N ILE A 67 -11.79 -3.79 -0.38
CA ILE A 67 -11.57 -3.76 1.07
C ILE A 67 -11.99 -5.08 1.74
N ASP A 68 -12.99 -5.76 1.18
CA ASP A 68 -13.51 -7.02 1.71
C ASP A 68 -12.50 -8.16 1.48
N ASP A 69 -11.74 -8.11 0.39
CA ASP A 69 -10.69 -9.10 0.09
C ASP A 69 -9.52 -9.03 1.07
N MET A 70 -9.34 -7.93 1.82
CA MET A 70 -8.33 -7.86 2.88
C MET A 70 -8.49 -8.96 3.94
N ASN A 71 -9.66 -9.58 4.01
CA ASN A 71 -9.89 -10.79 4.79
C ASN A 71 -8.94 -11.93 4.41
N LEU A 72 -8.45 -12.03 3.17
CA LEU A 72 -7.52 -13.08 2.74
C LEU A 72 -6.27 -13.16 3.64
N LEU A 73 -5.82 -12.03 4.19
CA LEU A 73 -4.67 -11.97 5.10
C LEU A 73 -4.98 -12.50 6.51
N ARG A 74 -6.25 -12.77 6.81
CA ARG A 74 -6.76 -13.18 8.12
C ARG A 74 -7.28 -14.63 8.13
N HIS A 75 -7.26 -15.31 6.99
CA HIS A 75 -7.73 -16.69 6.84
C HIS A 75 -6.55 -17.68 6.85
N GLY A 76 -6.82 -18.92 7.26
CA GLY A 76 -5.84 -20.00 7.32
C GLY A 76 -4.64 -19.67 8.22
N GLY A 77 -3.45 -20.15 7.86
CA GLY A 77 -2.21 -19.96 8.62
C GLY A 77 -1.60 -18.55 8.59
N MET A 78 -2.26 -17.56 7.94
CA MET A 78 -1.70 -16.22 7.73
C MET A 78 -1.46 -15.45 9.03
N THR A 79 -2.25 -15.70 10.07
CA THR A 79 -2.06 -15.10 11.41
C THR A 79 -0.80 -15.59 12.12
N HIS A 80 -0.23 -16.73 11.71
CA HIS A 80 1.07 -17.21 12.19
C HIS A 80 2.25 -16.53 11.48
N LEU A 81 2.01 -15.94 10.30
CA LEU A 81 3.04 -15.31 9.47
C LEU A 81 3.15 -13.80 9.68
N PHE A 82 2.08 -13.16 10.18
CA PHE A 82 2.00 -11.71 10.33
C PHE A 82 1.43 -11.31 11.71
N ASP A 83 2.22 -10.59 12.50
CA ASP A 83 1.85 -10.20 13.88
C ASP A 83 0.70 -9.19 13.98
N ARG A 84 0.44 -8.40 12.92
CA ARG A 84 -0.55 -7.31 12.95
C ARG A 84 -1.34 -7.20 11.65
N VAL A 85 -2.32 -8.08 11.47
CA VAL A 85 -3.28 -8.02 10.35
C VAL A 85 -4.60 -7.39 10.80
N TYR A 86 -4.98 -6.27 10.21
CA TYR A 86 -6.22 -5.56 10.55
C TYR A 86 -7.43 -6.08 9.78
N ALA A 87 -8.61 -6.02 10.41
CA ALA A 87 -9.86 -6.36 9.76
C ALA A 87 -10.23 -5.35 8.66
N PRO A 88 -10.95 -5.77 7.59
CA PRO A 88 -11.47 -4.88 6.55
C PRO A 88 -12.14 -3.60 7.07
N SER A 89 -12.97 -3.71 8.11
CA SER A 89 -13.67 -2.57 8.70
C SER A 89 -12.73 -1.54 9.35
N THR A 90 -11.64 -2.00 9.97
CA THR A 90 -10.59 -1.15 10.55
C THR A 90 -9.83 -0.42 9.45
N LEU A 91 -9.43 -1.13 8.40
CA LEU A 91 -8.73 -0.57 7.25
C LEU A 91 -9.61 0.41 6.48
N GLY A 92 -10.88 0.08 6.26
CA GLY A 92 -11.85 0.96 5.61
C GLY A 92 -12.09 2.23 6.43
N SER A 93 -12.12 2.14 7.76
CA SER A 93 -12.24 3.33 8.62
C SER A 93 -11.00 4.21 8.58
N PHE A 94 -9.82 3.61 8.47
CA PHE A 94 -8.55 4.31 8.27
C PHE A 94 -8.52 5.03 6.91
N LEU A 95 -8.85 4.35 5.81
CA LEU A 95 -8.92 4.96 4.48
C LEU A 95 -9.95 6.09 4.40
N ARG A 96 -11.12 5.93 5.03
CA ARG A 96 -12.15 6.99 5.09
C ARG A 96 -11.75 8.21 5.91
N SER A 97 -10.70 8.12 6.74
CA SER A 97 -10.15 9.27 7.45
C SER A 97 -9.19 10.09 6.59
N PHE A 98 -8.83 9.59 5.40
CA PHE A 98 -7.91 10.29 4.52
C PHE A 98 -8.57 11.53 3.93
N ALA A 99 -7.73 12.53 3.75
CA ALA A 99 -8.02 13.80 3.11
C ALA A 99 -6.92 14.00 2.07
N PHE A 100 -7.05 15.00 1.21
CA PHE A 100 -6.08 15.19 0.13
C PHE A 100 -4.62 15.31 0.63
N GLY A 101 -4.40 15.92 1.80
CA GLY A 101 -3.07 15.97 2.42
C GLY A 101 -2.48 14.59 2.72
N HIS A 102 -3.30 13.62 3.15
CA HIS A 102 -2.86 12.25 3.41
C HIS A 102 -2.47 11.52 2.11
N VAL A 103 -3.15 11.80 0.99
CA VAL A 103 -2.75 11.29 -0.33
C VAL A 103 -1.37 11.79 -0.72
N ARG A 104 -1.09 13.09 -0.52
CA ARG A 104 0.24 13.67 -0.77
C ARG A 104 1.32 13.10 0.16
N GLN A 105 0.97 12.74 1.40
CA GLN A 105 1.88 12.02 2.30
C GLN A 105 2.19 10.61 1.78
N LEU A 106 1.18 9.88 1.28
CA LEU A 106 1.38 8.59 0.64
C LEU A 106 2.25 8.69 -0.62
N ASP A 107 2.09 9.73 -1.44
CA ASP A 107 2.98 9.96 -2.59
C ASP A 107 4.43 10.15 -2.15
N ALA A 108 4.64 10.92 -1.06
CA ALA A 108 5.95 11.13 -0.47
C ALA A 108 6.56 9.83 0.09
N ILE A 109 5.74 8.95 0.67
CA ILE A 109 6.14 7.61 1.11
C ILE A 109 6.50 6.76 -0.11
N SER A 110 5.63 6.68 -1.12
CA SER A 110 5.81 5.88 -2.34
C SER A 110 7.10 6.21 -3.07
N SER A 111 7.39 7.49 -3.32
CA SER A 111 8.61 7.92 -4.00
C SER A 111 9.90 7.54 -3.24
N ARG A 112 9.89 7.61 -1.91
CA ARG A 112 11.03 7.22 -1.07
C ARG A 112 11.17 5.71 -1.00
N PHE A 113 10.05 5.03 -0.82
CA PHE A 113 10.01 3.58 -0.77
C PHE A 113 10.52 2.97 -2.07
N LEU A 114 10.16 3.53 -3.24
CA LEU A 114 10.69 3.10 -4.54
C LEU A 114 12.21 3.29 -4.63
N THR A 115 12.73 4.43 -4.17
CA THR A 115 14.19 4.67 -4.09
C THR A 115 14.86 3.61 -3.22
N ASN A 116 14.33 3.37 -2.02
CA ASN A 116 14.88 2.39 -1.08
C ASN A 116 14.78 0.95 -1.61
N LEU A 117 13.73 0.60 -2.34
CA LEU A 117 13.60 -0.70 -2.99
C LEU A 117 14.73 -0.92 -4.00
N ASN A 118 15.08 0.12 -4.77
CA ASN A 118 16.16 0.05 -5.76
C ASN A 118 17.54 -0.17 -5.12
N GLU A 119 17.74 0.23 -3.86
CA GLU A 119 18.98 -0.08 -3.12
C GLU A 119 19.09 -1.57 -2.74
N HIS A 120 17.95 -2.24 -2.60
CA HIS A 120 17.87 -3.62 -2.14
C HIS A 120 17.67 -4.63 -3.28
N THR A 121 17.21 -4.15 -4.42
CA THR A 121 16.90 -4.94 -5.60
C THR A 121 17.27 -4.14 -6.84
N PRO A 122 17.95 -4.74 -7.84
CA PRO A 122 18.26 -4.05 -9.08
C PRO A 122 17.01 -3.97 -9.98
N LEU A 123 15.89 -3.47 -9.45
CA LEU A 123 14.63 -3.32 -10.15
C LEU A 123 14.71 -2.24 -11.24
N LEU A 124 15.54 -1.22 -11.00
CA LEU A 124 15.77 -0.13 -11.94
C LEU A 124 17.27 -0.08 -12.33
N PRO A 125 17.79 -1.10 -13.04
CA PRO A 125 19.21 -1.17 -13.38
C PRO A 125 19.51 -0.11 -14.44
N THR A 126 20.05 1.03 -14.01
CA THR A 126 20.55 2.07 -14.90
C THR A 126 22.06 1.89 -15.07
N ASN A 127 22.54 1.88 -16.31
CA ASN A 127 23.97 1.89 -16.63
C ASN A 127 24.36 3.27 -17.15
N GLN A 128 25.44 3.82 -16.59
CA GLN A 128 25.98 5.15 -16.86
C GLN A 128 26.75 5.23 -18.21
N GLU A 129 26.67 4.20 -19.07
CA GLU A 129 27.40 4.17 -20.35
C GLU A 129 26.88 5.19 -21.38
N SER A 130 25.58 5.52 -21.33
CA SER A 130 24.94 6.51 -22.19
C SER A 130 23.69 7.10 -21.54
N ALA A 131 23.33 8.33 -21.91
CA ALA A 131 22.12 9.00 -21.42
C ALA A 131 20.83 8.21 -21.73
N GLN A 132 20.82 7.39 -22.79
CA GLN A 132 19.70 6.51 -23.11
C GLN A 132 19.70 5.22 -22.29
N THR A 133 20.86 4.75 -21.83
CA THR A 133 20.97 3.54 -21.00
C THR A 133 20.77 3.84 -19.51
N SER A 134 20.77 5.12 -19.13
CA SER A 134 20.47 5.58 -17.77
C SER A 134 19.00 5.91 -17.50
N MET A 135 18.09 5.69 -18.47
CA MET A 135 16.67 6.02 -18.33
C MET A 135 15.81 4.77 -18.27
N ILE A 136 14.90 4.73 -17.30
CA ILE A 136 13.90 3.67 -17.15
C ILE A 136 12.52 4.32 -17.18
N PHE A 137 11.64 3.77 -18.00
CA PHE A 137 10.24 4.17 -18.07
C PHE A 137 9.46 3.32 -17.08
N VAL A 138 8.81 3.98 -16.12
CA VAL A 138 7.86 3.37 -15.20
C VAL A 138 6.49 3.90 -15.58
N ASP A 139 5.63 3.01 -16.02
CA ASP A 139 4.23 3.34 -16.28
C ASP A 139 3.42 3.23 -14.98
N VAL A 140 2.55 4.20 -14.75
CA VAL A 140 1.64 4.25 -13.61
C VAL A 140 0.27 4.57 -14.19
N ASP A 141 -0.57 3.54 -14.27
CA ASP A 141 -1.96 3.71 -14.68
C ASP A 141 -2.66 4.63 -13.70
N ASP A 142 -3.13 5.78 -14.18
CA ASP A 142 -3.93 6.72 -13.40
C ASP A 142 -5.33 6.82 -14.01
N THR A 143 -6.34 7.10 -13.19
CA THR A 143 -7.73 7.24 -13.66
C THR A 143 -8.17 8.69 -13.55
N VAL A 144 -8.52 9.29 -14.68
CA VAL A 144 -9.17 10.60 -14.69
C VAL A 144 -10.65 10.42 -14.39
N ILE A 145 -11.11 11.02 -13.30
CA ILE A 145 -12.51 11.01 -12.89
C ILE A 145 -13.01 12.45 -12.88
N ASP A 146 -14.14 12.70 -13.56
CA ASP A 146 -14.78 14.00 -13.57
C ASP A 146 -15.16 14.44 -12.15
N VAL A 147 -14.78 15.68 -11.82
CA VAL A 147 -15.14 16.32 -10.55
C VAL A 147 -16.01 17.53 -10.82
N HIS A 148 -17.27 17.48 -10.38
CA HIS A 148 -18.26 18.53 -10.64
C HIS A 148 -18.18 19.72 -9.66
N SER A 149 -17.05 19.89 -8.94
CA SER A 149 -16.84 21.03 -8.07
C SER A 149 -15.37 21.48 -8.06
N ALA A 150 -15.15 22.75 -8.38
CA ALA A 150 -13.84 23.39 -8.27
C ALA A 150 -13.35 23.55 -6.82
N SER A 151 -14.24 23.40 -5.83
CA SER A 151 -13.87 23.42 -4.40
C SER A 151 -13.44 22.06 -3.86
N LYS A 152 -13.52 20.98 -4.67
CA LYS A 152 -13.08 19.65 -4.25
C LYS A 152 -11.57 19.66 -4.05
N GLN A 153 -11.13 19.24 -2.87
CA GLN A 153 -9.70 19.11 -2.58
C GLN A 153 -9.05 18.14 -3.56
N GLY A 154 -7.90 18.53 -4.10
CA GLY A 154 -7.18 17.73 -5.09
C GLY A 154 -7.73 17.81 -6.52
N ALA A 155 -8.73 18.66 -6.78
CA ALA A 155 -9.12 18.96 -8.15
C ALA A 155 -7.93 19.54 -8.92
N GLY A 156 -7.51 18.84 -9.96
CA GLY A 156 -6.50 19.28 -10.93
C GLY A 156 -7.12 19.29 -12.32
N PHE A 157 -6.57 20.14 -13.20
CA PHE A 157 -6.96 20.14 -14.60
C PHE A 157 -6.07 19.13 -15.34
N GLY A 158 -6.67 18.07 -15.89
CA GLY A 158 -5.99 17.14 -16.80
C GLY A 158 -5.82 17.74 -18.19
N TYR A 159 -5.21 16.98 -19.11
CA TYR A 159 -5.01 17.38 -20.50
C TYR A 159 -6.36 17.75 -21.15
N GLN A 160 -6.56 19.03 -21.43
CA GLN A 160 -7.58 19.47 -22.39
C GLN A 160 -6.98 19.31 -23.78
N GLY A 161 -7.14 18.12 -24.36
CA GLY A 161 -6.80 17.80 -25.75
C GLY A 161 -8.06 17.47 -26.52
#